data_AF-A0A3S0XHT2-F1
#
_entry.id   AF-A0A3S0XHT2-F1
#
_cell.length_a   1.000
_cell.length_b   1.000
_cell.length_c   1.000
_cell.angle_alpha   90.00
_cell.angle_beta   90.00
_cell.angle_gamma   90.00
#
_symmetry.space_group_name_H-M   'P 1'
#
loop_
_entity.id
_entity.type
_entity.pdbx_description
1 polymer ?
#
loop_
_entity_poly.entity_id
_entity_poly.type
_entity_poly.pdbx_seq_one_letter_code
_entity_poly.pdbx_strand_id
1 'polypeptide(L)'
;MGYITSKPRFWRGSFGIIEGTNMKQLGLFFMGCLLNFNIFAHAIVDVYGVEVERSKLLLQRYGKQISEVETAINAEIEAIVRAQGKDFSVMEEIPEPPALKKLQKKRTALLNHIKQREHLLFAEATTIFYIPNKELYTTLEVVSAAHPERMKFLPQKTGKPYTKSKQAQDVIAEMIEYQRILATLFNDKKIQKEDIKPNNCPVFHCIENFKHPQLKAYLTKFNQGARQQKDFILTTIKNDPDAERRGAAIFLVGHMSDPYFILSELMPYVEDNDSLVKNNAIRVIGSTMAKARIYNINISPFINLLSSPITTDRNKSLLVLYHAAHLPAAKQFIRREASEPLLQMLQLKQPNNHDMAYKLLKRISGKQYGEYDIAAWKQWLKSNA
;
A
#
# COMPACT_ATOMS: atom_id res chain seq x y z
N MET A 1 -2.43 -21.54 10.06
CA MET A 1 -2.92 -21.58 8.67
C MET A 1 -1.72 -21.76 7.77
N GLY A 2 -1.49 -23.00 7.33
CA GLY A 2 -0.38 -23.36 6.46
C GLY A 2 -0.64 -22.91 5.03
N TYR A 3 0.39 -22.36 4.38
CA TYR A 3 0.37 -22.01 2.97
C TYR A 3 0.66 -23.27 2.15
N ILE A 4 -0.32 -23.71 1.36
CA ILE A 4 -0.13 -24.71 0.31
C ILE A 4 0.35 -23.94 -0.92
N THR A 5 1.62 -24.14 -1.29
CA THR A 5 2.19 -23.64 -2.54
C THR A 5 1.95 -24.67 -3.64
N SER A 6 0.95 -24.44 -4.48
CA SER A 6 0.78 -25.22 -5.72
C SER A 6 1.79 -24.74 -6.76
N LYS A 7 2.79 -25.58 -7.07
CA LYS A 7 3.65 -25.42 -8.25
C LYS A 7 2.83 -25.64 -9.53
N PRO A 8 3.06 -24.88 -10.61
CA PRO A 8 2.45 -25.17 -11.91
C PRO A 8 3.08 -26.41 -12.53
N ARG A 9 2.24 -27.34 -13.00
CA ARG A 9 2.63 -28.49 -13.82
C ARG A 9 2.89 -28.01 -15.25
N PHE A 10 4.13 -28.15 -15.71
CA PHE A 10 4.48 -28.01 -17.12
C PHE A 10 3.88 -29.17 -17.92
N TRP A 11 3.04 -28.83 -18.89
CA TRP A 11 2.60 -29.73 -19.96
C TRP A 11 3.79 -30.02 -20.89
N ARG A 12 4.13 -31.31 -21.07
CA ARG A 12 5.03 -31.77 -22.14
C ARG A 12 4.17 -32.07 -23.37
N GLY A 13 4.24 -31.19 -24.37
CA GLY A 13 3.74 -31.44 -25.72
C GLY A 13 4.88 -31.97 -26.59
N SER A 14 4.68 -33.15 -27.16
CA SER A 14 5.58 -33.80 -28.12
C SER A 14 5.58 -33.04 -29.45
N PHE A 15 6.76 -32.64 -29.95
CA PHE A 15 6.92 -32.15 -31.32
C PHE A 15 7.47 -33.26 -32.21
N GLY A 16 6.73 -33.54 -33.28
CA GLY A 16 7.14 -34.42 -34.37
C GLY A 16 8.16 -33.74 -35.27
N ILE A 17 9.13 -34.54 -35.71
CA ILE A 17 10.18 -34.19 -36.66
C ILE A 17 9.59 -34.28 -38.07
N ILE A 18 9.73 -33.22 -38.88
CA ILE A 18 9.60 -33.30 -40.34
C ILE A 18 10.93 -32.82 -40.92
N GLU A 19 11.58 -33.73 -41.65
CA GLU A 19 12.82 -33.50 -42.38
C GLU A 19 12.55 -32.82 -43.73
N GLY A 20 13.51 -31.99 -44.15
CA GLY A 20 13.82 -31.76 -45.55
C GLY A 20 13.34 -30.43 -46.13
N THR A 21 14.26 -29.49 -46.33
CA THR A 21 14.56 -28.96 -47.67
C THR A 21 15.82 -28.09 -47.68
N ASN A 22 16.47 -28.15 -48.83
CA ASN A 22 17.79 -27.68 -49.19
C ASN A 22 17.76 -26.16 -49.47
N MET A 23 18.65 -25.37 -48.87
CA MET A 23 18.76 -23.94 -49.19
C MET A 23 20.21 -23.46 -49.08
N LYS A 24 21.00 -23.82 -50.09
CA LYS A 24 22.24 -23.10 -50.42
C LYS A 24 21.86 -21.86 -51.24
N GLN A 25 22.44 -20.71 -50.89
CA GLN A 25 22.35 -19.39 -51.55
C GLN A 25 21.18 -18.48 -51.13
N LEU A 26 21.38 -17.72 -50.04
CA LEU A 26 21.04 -16.29 -50.03
C LEU A 26 21.95 -15.57 -49.01
N GLY A 27 23.03 -14.98 -49.54
CA GLY A 27 23.98 -14.19 -48.78
C GLY A 27 23.56 -12.72 -48.68
N LEU A 28 24.07 -12.07 -47.62
CA LEU A 28 24.18 -10.62 -47.43
C LEU A 28 22.88 -9.79 -47.39
N PHE A 29 22.20 -9.74 -46.23
CA PHE A 29 21.53 -8.50 -45.75
C PHE A 29 21.05 -8.55 -44.28
N PHE A 30 21.88 -8.90 -43.29
CA PHE A 30 21.44 -8.89 -41.87
C PHE A 30 22.54 -8.46 -40.88
N MET A 31 23.29 -7.41 -41.20
CA MET A 31 24.34 -6.89 -40.31
C MET A 31 24.23 -5.37 -40.22
N GLY A 32 23.30 -4.88 -39.38
CA GLY A 32 23.15 -3.43 -39.19
C GLY A 32 21.90 -2.96 -38.44
N CYS A 33 21.39 -3.67 -37.44
CA CYS A 33 20.41 -3.14 -36.48
C CYS A 33 20.47 -3.91 -35.15
N LEU A 34 21.67 -4.12 -34.61
CA LEU A 34 21.83 -4.34 -33.16
C LEU A 34 21.71 -2.99 -32.46
N LEU A 35 20.57 -2.31 -32.64
CA LEU A 35 20.16 -1.30 -31.69
C LEU A 35 19.99 -2.06 -30.39
N ASN A 36 20.85 -1.76 -29.41
CA ASN A 36 20.66 -2.14 -28.03
C ASN A 36 19.30 -1.58 -27.59
N PHE A 37 18.24 -2.32 -27.87
CA PHE A 37 17.01 -2.24 -27.10
C PHE A 37 17.40 -2.77 -25.74
N ASN A 38 18.02 -1.89 -24.94
CA ASN A 38 17.92 -1.96 -23.51
C ASN A 38 16.42 -1.89 -23.25
N ILE A 39 15.78 -3.06 -23.23
CA ILE A 39 14.46 -3.26 -22.68
C ILE A 39 14.67 -3.02 -21.19
N PHE A 40 14.77 -1.74 -20.81
CA PHE A 40 14.65 -1.35 -19.43
C PHE A 40 13.32 -1.96 -18.99
N ALA A 41 13.36 -2.80 -17.96
CA ALA A 41 12.14 -3.28 -17.32
C ALA A 41 11.41 -2.03 -16.82
N HIS A 42 10.52 -1.50 -17.67
CA HIS A 42 9.81 -0.26 -17.42
C HIS A 42 8.99 -0.44 -16.15
N ALA A 43 8.94 0.59 -15.30
CA ALA A 43 8.06 0.60 -14.14
C ALA A 43 6.64 0.25 -14.59
N ILE A 44 5.97 -0.58 -13.81
CA ILE A 44 4.61 -1.01 -14.14
C ILE A 44 3.68 0.14 -13.80
N VAL A 45 3.12 0.80 -14.81
CA VAL A 45 2.19 1.93 -14.61
C VAL A 45 0.74 1.49 -14.79
N ASP A 46 -0.11 1.89 -13.86
CA ASP A 46 -1.57 1.82 -13.91
C ASP A 46 -2.22 3.17 -13.51
N VAL A 47 -3.55 3.28 -13.62
CA VAL A 47 -4.31 4.50 -13.33
C VAL A 47 -5.51 4.13 -12.47
N TYR A 48 -5.77 4.92 -11.43
CA TYR A 48 -6.92 4.72 -10.56
C TYR A 48 -7.74 6.00 -10.41
N GLY A 49 -9.07 5.87 -10.41
CA GLY A 49 -10.00 6.96 -10.14
C GLY A 49 -10.74 7.55 -11.35
N VAL A 50 -10.66 6.87 -12.49
CA VAL A 50 -11.46 7.12 -13.69
C VAL A 50 -11.86 5.78 -14.33
N GLU A 51 -12.84 5.83 -15.23
CA GLU A 51 -13.28 4.68 -16.00
C GLU A 51 -12.17 4.02 -16.82
N VAL A 52 -12.30 2.72 -17.07
CA VAL A 52 -11.29 1.86 -17.71
C VAL A 52 -10.79 2.40 -19.04
N GLU A 53 -11.69 2.85 -19.91
CA GLU A 53 -11.30 3.40 -21.22
C GLU A 53 -10.50 4.70 -21.08
N ARG A 54 -10.84 5.53 -20.09
CA ARG A 54 -10.08 6.75 -19.80
C ARG A 54 -8.71 6.42 -19.19
N SER A 55 -8.62 5.41 -18.32
CA SER A 55 -7.35 4.92 -17.79
C SER A 55 -6.41 4.45 -18.91
N LYS A 56 -6.93 3.70 -19.90
CA LYS A 56 -6.13 3.27 -21.07
C LYS A 56 -5.59 4.45 -21.87
N LEU A 57 -6.42 5.47 -22.11
CA LEU A 57 -6.00 6.68 -22.84
C LEU A 57 -4.90 7.44 -22.08
N LEU A 58 -5.04 7.59 -20.76
CA LEU A 58 -4.01 8.21 -19.92
C LEU A 58 -2.70 7.43 -19.95
N LEU A 59 -2.75 6.09 -19.86
CA LEU A 59 -1.56 5.24 -19.96
C LEU A 59 -0.90 5.34 -21.34
N GLN A 60 -1.68 5.34 -22.42
CA GLN A 60 -1.17 5.48 -23.77
C GLN A 60 -0.44 6.82 -23.97
N ARG A 61 -0.99 7.91 -23.43
CA ARG A 61 -0.42 9.26 -23.58
C ARG A 61 0.77 9.51 -22.65
N TYR A 62 0.69 9.07 -21.40
CA TYR A 62 1.59 9.51 -20.33
C TYR A 62 2.34 8.39 -19.61
N GLY A 63 1.94 7.13 -19.79
CA GLY A 63 2.49 5.99 -19.02
C GLY A 63 4.01 5.88 -19.13
N LYS A 64 4.57 6.07 -20.33
CA LYS A 64 6.03 6.07 -20.53
C LYS A 64 6.73 7.19 -19.76
N GLN A 65 6.22 8.43 -19.86
CA GLN A 65 6.81 9.59 -19.19
C GLN A 65 6.75 9.47 -17.66
N ILE A 66 5.63 8.95 -17.15
CA ILE A 66 5.46 8.65 -15.73
C ILE A 66 6.48 7.60 -15.29
N SER A 67 6.57 6.47 -16.00
CA SER A 67 7.54 5.41 -15.71
C SER A 67 8.97 5.94 -15.68
N GLU A 68 9.39 6.72 -16.68
CA GLU A 68 10.76 7.25 -16.76
C GLU A 68 11.09 8.16 -15.57
N VAL A 69 10.17 9.03 -15.18
CA VAL A 69 10.37 9.95 -14.05
C VAL A 69 10.41 9.19 -12.73
N GLU A 70 9.47 8.27 -12.50
CA GLU A 70 9.39 7.51 -11.25
C GLU A 70 10.56 6.53 -11.09
N THR A 71 10.98 5.86 -12.17
CA THR A 71 12.19 5.02 -12.15
C THR A 71 13.43 5.85 -11.83
N ALA A 72 13.58 7.04 -12.43
CA ALA A 72 14.72 7.91 -12.14
C ALA A 72 14.74 8.42 -10.69
N ILE A 73 13.57 8.79 -10.14
CA ILE A 73 13.44 9.19 -8.73
C ILE A 73 13.85 8.04 -7.81
N ASN A 74 13.34 6.83 -8.03
CA ASN A 74 13.68 5.68 -7.20
C ASN A 74 15.16 5.32 -7.29
N ALA A 75 15.76 5.39 -8.48
CA ALA A 75 17.19 5.13 -8.65
C ALA A 75 18.07 6.13 -7.88
N GLU A 76 17.70 7.41 -7.88
CA GLU A 76 18.39 8.46 -7.12
C GLU A 76 18.24 8.23 -5.61
N ILE A 77 17.03 7.91 -5.15
CA ILE A 77 16.75 7.57 -3.75
C ILE A 77 17.59 6.37 -3.31
N GLU A 78 17.64 5.29 -4.09
CA GLU A 78 18.49 4.14 -3.78
C GLU A 78 19.98 4.53 -3.72
N ALA A 79 20.44 5.42 -4.60
CA ALA A 79 21.82 5.90 -4.59
C ALA A 79 22.14 6.66 -3.30
N ILE A 80 21.23 7.52 -2.83
CA ILE A 80 21.36 8.27 -1.58
C ILE A 80 21.48 7.30 -0.39
N VAL A 81 20.56 6.34 -0.29
CA VAL A 81 20.54 5.33 0.79
C VAL A 81 21.84 4.54 0.81
N ARG A 82 22.33 4.11 -0.37
CA ARG A 82 23.61 3.40 -0.50
C ARG A 82 24.80 4.26 -0.08
N ALA A 83 24.85 5.53 -0.51
CA ALA A 83 25.98 6.42 -0.26
C ALA A 83 26.11 6.80 1.22
N GLN A 84 25.00 6.93 1.92
CA GLN A 84 25.01 7.42 3.31
C GLN A 84 25.19 6.30 4.33
N GLY A 85 24.95 5.04 3.95
CA GLY A 85 24.88 3.94 4.92
C GLY A 85 23.88 4.21 6.04
N LYS A 86 22.89 5.08 5.76
CA LYS A 86 21.92 5.62 6.73
C LYS A 86 20.50 5.38 6.25
N ASP A 87 19.62 5.33 7.24
CA ASP A 87 18.19 5.06 7.13
C ASP A 87 17.43 6.19 6.41
N PHE A 88 16.41 5.82 5.63
CA PHE A 88 15.40 6.71 5.05
C PHE A 88 14.71 7.60 6.09
N SER A 89 14.56 7.13 7.34
CA SER A 89 13.86 7.90 8.38
C SER A 89 14.59 9.18 8.81
N VAL A 90 15.82 9.41 8.36
CA VAL A 90 16.62 10.61 8.66
C VAL A 90 16.65 11.58 7.46
N MET A 91 15.93 11.29 6.38
CA MET A 91 15.93 12.14 5.19
C MET A 91 15.35 13.55 5.43
N GLU A 92 14.56 13.77 6.49
CA GLU A 92 14.04 15.11 6.81
C GLU A 92 15.14 16.11 7.16
N GLU A 93 16.29 15.66 7.68
CA GLU A 93 17.41 16.54 8.06
C GLU A 93 18.45 16.70 6.95
N ILE A 94 18.37 15.89 5.90
CA ILE A 94 19.36 15.90 4.82
C ILE A 94 18.86 16.83 3.72
N PRO A 95 19.63 17.87 3.36
CA PRO A 95 19.31 18.69 2.20
C PRO A 95 19.10 17.80 0.97
N GLU A 96 17.93 17.92 0.36
CA GLU A 96 17.58 17.14 -0.82
C GLU A 96 18.65 17.31 -1.91
N PRO A 97 19.26 16.22 -2.43
CA PRO A 97 20.28 16.34 -3.46
C PRO A 97 19.77 17.08 -4.71
N PRO A 98 20.60 17.91 -5.36
CA PRO A 98 20.19 18.68 -6.52
C PRO A 98 19.57 17.83 -7.66
N ALA A 99 20.07 16.60 -7.83
CA ALA A 99 19.55 15.65 -8.81
C ALA A 99 18.11 15.21 -8.47
N LEU A 100 17.86 14.77 -7.23
CA LEU A 100 16.52 14.41 -6.75
C LEU A 100 15.54 15.60 -6.87
N LYS A 101 15.97 16.79 -6.46
CA LYS A 101 15.17 18.02 -6.57
C LYS A 101 14.79 18.35 -8.01
N LYS A 102 15.70 18.14 -8.96
CA LYS A 102 15.44 18.31 -10.39
C LYS A 102 14.40 17.30 -10.89
N LEU A 103 14.50 16.04 -10.47
CA LEU A 103 13.55 14.99 -10.82
C LEU A 103 12.16 15.23 -10.22
N GLN A 104 12.07 15.69 -8.96
CA GLN A 104 10.81 16.07 -8.33
C GLN A 104 10.13 17.24 -9.04
N LYS A 105 10.90 18.25 -9.48
CA LYS A 105 10.37 19.33 -10.32
C LYS A 105 9.83 18.81 -11.65
N LYS A 106 10.54 17.88 -12.30
CA LYS A 106 10.08 17.23 -13.54
C LYS A 106 8.78 16.45 -13.31
N ARG A 107 8.68 15.68 -12.22
CA ARG A 107 7.47 14.97 -11.78
C ARG A 107 6.30 15.93 -11.60
N THR A 108 6.51 17.00 -10.84
CA THR A 108 5.47 18.01 -10.57
C THR A 108 4.98 18.68 -11.86
N ALA A 109 5.90 19.05 -12.75
CA ALA A 109 5.55 19.65 -14.04
C ALA A 109 4.73 18.68 -14.92
N LEU A 110 5.12 17.41 -14.98
CA LEU A 110 4.39 16.37 -15.71
C LEU A 110 2.98 16.16 -15.14
N LEU A 111 2.84 15.99 -13.82
CA LEU A 111 1.53 15.79 -13.18
C LEU A 111 0.61 17.01 -13.34
N ASN A 112 1.16 18.22 -13.25
CA ASN A 112 0.39 19.45 -13.53
C ASN A 112 -0.07 19.53 -14.99
N HIS A 113 0.80 19.14 -15.94
CA HIS A 113 0.44 19.08 -17.35
C HIS A 113 -0.70 18.09 -17.60
N ILE A 114 -0.62 16.87 -17.04
CA ILE A 114 -1.67 15.85 -17.12
C ILE A 114 -2.97 16.40 -16.52
N LYS A 115 -2.90 16.98 -15.32
CA LYS A 115 -4.05 17.55 -14.62
C LYS A 115 -4.77 18.61 -15.46
N GLN A 116 -4.02 19.55 -16.03
CA GLN A 116 -4.58 20.63 -16.86
C GLN A 116 -5.16 20.10 -18.18
N ARG A 117 -4.40 19.26 -18.89
CA ARG A 117 -4.78 18.76 -20.21
C ARG A 117 -5.98 17.82 -20.17
N GLU A 118 -6.10 17.04 -19.10
CA GLU A 118 -7.14 16.03 -18.92
C GLU A 118 -8.28 16.51 -18.01
N HIS A 119 -8.31 17.80 -17.67
CA HIS A 119 -9.35 18.43 -16.83
C HIS A 119 -9.60 17.66 -15.52
N LEU A 120 -8.52 17.30 -14.81
CA LEU A 120 -8.57 16.61 -13.53
C LEU A 120 -8.52 17.62 -12.38
N LEU A 121 -9.20 17.29 -11.28
CA LEU A 121 -9.11 18.06 -10.03
C LEU A 121 -7.80 17.74 -9.29
N PHE A 122 -7.34 16.50 -9.40
CA PHE A 122 -6.14 15.98 -8.76
C PHE A 122 -5.45 14.93 -9.65
N ALA A 123 -4.12 14.90 -9.60
CA ALA A 123 -3.27 13.88 -10.22
C ALA A 123 -1.98 13.69 -9.41
N GLU A 124 -1.69 12.47 -9.01
CA GLU A 124 -0.46 12.10 -8.30
C GLU A 124 0.05 10.73 -8.77
N ALA A 125 1.36 10.55 -8.87
CA ALA A 125 1.95 9.23 -9.14
C ALA A 125 2.44 8.60 -7.83
N THR A 126 1.81 7.53 -7.38
CA THR A 126 2.27 6.79 -6.19
C THR A 126 3.06 5.57 -6.63
N THR A 127 4.33 5.50 -6.22
CA THR A 127 5.21 4.37 -6.54
C THR A 127 5.51 3.54 -5.30
N ILE A 128 5.31 2.22 -5.39
CA ILE A 128 5.64 1.25 -4.35
C ILE A 128 6.70 0.29 -4.87
N PHE A 129 7.79 0.18 -4.11
CA PHE A 129 8.83 -0.82 -4.33
C PHE A 129 8.54 -2.11 -3.56
N TYR A 130 8.48 -3.22 -4.27
CA TYR A 130 8.28 -4.54 -3.66
C TYR A 130 9.61 -5.29 -3.58
N ILE A 131 10.12 -5.45 -2.36
CA ILE A 131 11.40 -6.13 -2.09
C ILE A 131 11.48 -7.55 -2.69
N PRO A 132 10.44 -8.42 -2.59
CA PRO A 132 10.57 -9.81 -3.01
C PRO A 132 10.90 -10.03 -4.49
N ASN A 133 10.37 -9.17 -5.37
CA ASN A 133 10.58 -9.21 -6.83
C ASN A 133 11.46 -8.05 -7.34
N LYS A 134 11.81 -7.08 -6.48
CA LYS A 134 12.54 -5.84 -6.84
C LYS A 134 11.85 -5.05 -7.95
N GLU A 135 10.52 -5.06 -7.96
CA GLU A 135 9.72 -4.36 -8.95
C GLU A 135 9.13 -3.06 -8.39
N LEU A 136 9.04 -2.07 -9.27
CA LEU A 136 8.37 -0.79 -9.02
C LEU A 136 6.99 -0.80 -9.68
N TYR A 137 5.97 -0.56 -8.87
CA TYR A 137 4.59 -0.38 -9.33
C TYR A 137 4.20 1.07 -9.08
N THR A 138 3.78 1.75 -10.14
CA THR A 138 3.36 3.14 -10.09
C THR A 138 1.89 3.24 -10.47
N THR A 139 1.07 3.79 -9.59
CA THR A 139 -0.31 4.16 -9.91
C THR A 139 -0.42 5.67 -10.09
N LEU A 140 -0.96 6.10 -11.24
CA LEU A 140 -1.44 7.47 -11.42
C LEU A 140 -2.82 7.59 -10.76
N GLU A 141 -2.83 8.16 -9.57
CA GLU A 141 -4.01 8.46 -8.78
C GLU A 141 -4.66 9.74 -9.29
N VAL A 142 -5.94 9.68 -9.69
CA VAL A 142 -6.65 10.84 -10.23
C VAL A 142 -7.99 11.07 -9.56
N VAL A 143 -8.39 12.34 -9.51
CA VAL A 143 -9.76 12.76 -9.21
C VAL A 143 -10.28 13.56 -10.40
N SER A 144 -11.30 13.04 -11.07
CA SER A 144 -11.94 13.74 -12.20
C SER A 144 -12.99 14.73 -11.72
N ALA A 145 -13.35 15.68 -12.59
CA ALA A 145 -14.45 16.62 -12.31
C ALA A 145 -15.82 15.93 -12.14
N ALA A 146 -15.98 14.68 -12.59
CA ALA A 146 -17.20 13.89 -12.38
C ALA A 146 -17.31 13.32 -10.95
N HIS A 147 -16.19 13.28 -10.21
CA HIS A 147 -16.13 12.71 -8.86
C HIS A 147 -15.46 13.67 -7.85
N PRO A 148 -15.93 14.92 -7.71
CA PRO A 148 -15.31 15.91 -6.83
C PRO A 148 -15.36 15.52 -5.36
N GLU A 149 -16.31 14.68 -4.95
CA GLU A 149 -16.45 14.16 -3.59
C GLU A 149 -15.20 13.41 -3.11
N ARG A 150 -14.39 12.87 -4.03
CA ARG A 150 -13.16 12.14 -3.69
C ARG A 150 -12.03 13.06 -3.22
N MET A 151 -12.14 14.38 -3.45
CA MET A 151 -11.18 15.36 -2.92
C MET A 151 -11.14 15.37 -1.40
N LYS A 152 -12.22 14.96 -0.71
CA LYS A 152 -12.30 14.91 0.76
C LYS A 152 -11.28 13.98 1.41
N PHE A 153 -10.74 13.02 0.65
CA PHE A 153 -9.77 12.05 1.16
C PHE A 153 -8.33 12.54 1.10
N LEU A 154 -8.06 13.62 0.36
CA LEU A 154 -6.73 14.16 0.23
C LEU A 154 -6.28 14.74 1.59
N PRO A 155 -5.04 14.44 2.01
CA PRO A 155 -4.55 14.94 3.28
C PRO A 155 -4.56 16.46 3.27
N GLN A 156 -5.10 17.04 4.33
CA GLN A 156 -4.93 18.46 4.58
C GLN A 156 -3.52 18.66 5.11
N LYS A 157 -2.80 19.70 4.64
CA LYS A 157 -1.51 20.07 5.20
C LYS A 157 -1.73 20.61 6.62
N THR A 158 -1.80 19.71 7.59
CA THR A 158 -2.05 20.05 8.98
C THR A 158 -0.98 19.40 9.82
N GLY A 159 -0.23 20.22 10.55
CA GLY A 159 0.71 19.74 11.55
C GLY A 159 2.00 20.53 11.59
N LYS A 160 2.58 20.60 12.78
CA LYS A 160 3.97 21.00 12.94
C LYS A 160 4.84 19.75 12.81
N PRO A 161 6.07 19.87 12.29
CA PRO A 161 7.03 18.77 12.34
C PRO A 161 7.20 18.26 13.76
N TYR A 162 7.54 16.98 13.91
CA TYR A 162 7.79 16.38 15.21
C TYR A 162 8.84 17.17 15.98
N THR A 163 8.49 17.52 17.22
CA THR A 163 9.44 18.01 18.20
C THR A 163 9.52 17.00 19.33
N LYS A 164 10.73 16.51 19.59
CA LYS A 164 10.99 15.57 20.68
C LYS A 164 10.44 16.12 21.99
N SER A 165 9.58 15.33 22.65
CA SER A 165 9.01 15.68 23.94
C SER A 165 10.10 15.86 24.99
N LYS A 166 9.90 16.84 25.88
CA LYS A 166 10.77 17.08 27.05
C LYS A 166 10.35 16.27 28.27
N GLN A 167 9.23 15.54 28.21
CA GLN A 167 8.72 14.77 29.34
C GLN A 167 9.62 13.56 29.63
N ALA A 168 10.01 13.41 30.89
CA ALA A 168 10.63 12.18 31.36
C ALA A 168 9.58 11.05 31.30
N GLN A 169 9.87 9.99 30.54
CA GLN A 169 8.99 8.83 30.32
C GLN A 169 7.84 9.01 29.32
N ASP A 170 8.12 9.60 28.16
CA ASP A 170 7.18 9.62 27.03
C ASP A 170 7.21 8.31 26.24
N VAL A 171 6.24 7.41 26.49
CA VAL A 171 6.12 6.12 25.77
C VAL A 171 5.86 6.30 24.26
N ILE A 172 5.28 7.43 23.85
CA ILE A 172 5.03 7.74 22.43
C ILE A 172 6.36 8.05 21.74
N ALA A 173 7.24 8.83 22.39
CA ALA A 173 8.59 9.06 21.89
C ALA A 173 9.39 7.75 21.79
N GLU A 174 9.20 6.81 22.72
CA GLU A 174 9.81 5.47 22.62
C GLU A 174 9.25 4.65 21.45
N MET A 175 7.95 4.76 21.14
CA MET A 175 7.35 4.11 19.97
C MET A 175 7.87 4.68 18.65
N ILE A 176 8.09 5.99 18.59
CA ILE A 176 8.73 6.64 17.44
C ILE A 176 10.18 6.15 17.28
N GLU A 177 10.94 6.10 18.37
CA GLU A 177 12.32 5.59 18.33
C GLU A 177 12.39 4.13 17.88
N TYR A 178 11.49 3.28 18.38
CA TYR A 178 11.35 1.90 17.92
C TYR A 178 11.11 1.81 16.41
N GLN A 179 10.26 2.68 15.85
CA GLN A 179 10.00 2.73 14.40
C GLN A 179 11.24 3.10 13.59
N ARG A 180 12.03 4.06 14.08
CA ARG A 180 13.30 4.46 13.45
C ARG A 180 14.32 3.32 13.48
N ILE A 181 14.52 2.68 14.65
CA ILE A 181 15.41 1.51 14.75
C ILE A 181 14.94 0.40 13.80
N LEU A 182 13.63 0.16 13.72
CA LEU A 182 13.06 -0.86 12.84
C LEU A 182 13.31 -0.54 11.35
N ALA A 183 13.11 0.71 10.93
CA ALA A 183 13.40 1.14 9.57
C ALA A 183 14.89 0.94 9.21
N THR A 184 15.79 1.26 10.14
CA THR A 184 17.24 1.06 9.98
C THR A 184 17.54 -0.43 9.79
N LEU A 185 16.96 -1.30 10.62
CA LEU A 185 17.17 -2.74 10.52
C LEU A 185 16.64 -3.33 9.20
N PHE A 186 15.52 -2.81 8.68
CA PHE A 186 15.01 -3.20 7.37
C PHE A 186 15.95 -2.77 6.23
N ASN A 187 16.41 -1.53 6.27
CA ASN A 187 17.32 -0.98 5.25
C ASN A 187 18.68 -1.68 5.24
N ASP A 188 19.19 -2.03 6.43
CA ASP A 188 20.42 -2.82 6.61
C ASP A 188 20.23 -4.32 6.29
N LYS A 189 19.01 -4.77 5.95
CA LYS A 189 18.66 -6.18 5.74
C LYS A 189 18.96 -7.08 6.95
N LYS A 190 18.95 -6.50 8.15
CA LYS A 190 19.09 -7.21 9.44
C LYS A 190 17.79 -7.85 9.91
N ILE A 191 16.68 -7.50 9.27
CA ILE A 191 15.39 -8.19 9.37
C ILE A 191 15.03 -8.68 7.98
N GLN A 192 14.83 -9.98 7.83
CA GLN A 192 14.47 -10.62 6.57
C GLN A 192 12.98 -10.95 6.53
N LYS A 193 12.46 -11.26 5.35
CA LYS A 193 11.04 -11.58 5.15
C LYS A 193 10.58 -12.75 6.03
N GLU A 194 11.47 -13.69 6.29
CA GLU A 194 11.25 -14.89 7.11
C GLU A 194 11.08 -14.54 8.59
N ASP A 195 11.65 -13.43 9.02
CA ASP A 195 11.44 -12.87 10.35
C ASP A 195 10.03 -12.29 10.47
N ILE A 196 9.50 -11.68 9.40
CA ILE A 196 8.15 -11.08 9.33
C ILE A 196 7.06 -12.15 9.19
N LYS A 197 6.84 -12.95 10.23
CA LYS A 197 5.69 -13.88 10.26
C LYS A 197 4.45 -13.17 10.84
N PRO A 198 3.38 -12.94 10.05
CA PRO A 198 2.22 -12.15 10.49
C PRO A 198 1.48 -12.71 11.71
N ASN A 199 1.65 -13.99 12.04
CA ASN A 199 0.94 -14.66 13.13
C ASN A 199 1.68 -14.60 14.48
N ASN A 200 2.84 -13.95 14.56
CA ASN A 200 3.69 -14.00 15.76
C ASN A 200 3.64 -12.72 16.62
N CYS A 201 2.73 -11.81 16.33
CA CYS A 201 2.59 -10.61 17.15
C CYS A 201 2.10 -10.98 18.56
N PRO A 202 2.79 -10.61 19.65
CA PRO A 202 2.37 -10.96 21.01
C PRO A 202 1.15 -10.16 21.49
N VAL A 203 0.84 -9.06 20.82
CA VAL A 203 -0.32 -8.18 21.10
C VAL A 203 -1.27 -8.14 19.89
N PHE A 204 -2.25 -7.23 19.85
CA PHE A 204 -3.22 -7.15 18.76
C PHE A 204 -2.64 -6.60 17.46
N HIS A 205 -1.68 -5.69 17.53
CA HIS A 205 -0.90 -5.23 16.38
C HIS A 205 0.54 -4.87 16.79
N CYS A 206 1.50 -5.20 15.93
CA CYS A 206 2.88 -4.74 16.03
C CYS A 206 3.39 -4.47 14.62
N ILE A 207 4.32 -3.53 14.48
CA ILE A 207 4.90 -3.19 13.18
C ILE A 207 5.81 -4.33 12.71
N GLU A 208 6.64 -4.83 13.63
CA GLU A 208 7.41 -6.07 13.49
C GLU A 208 7.36 -6.86 14.80
N ASN A 209 7.64 -8.16 14.74
CA ASN A 209 7.79 -8.94 15.96
C ASN A 209 9.05 -8.54 16.73
N PHE A 210 8.94 -8.53 18.05
CA PHE A 210 9.99 -8.09 18.98
C PHE A 210 11.13 -9.11 19.15
N LYS A 211 11.47 -9.89 18.12
CA LYS A 211 12.49 -10.93 18.20
C LYS A 211 13.91 -10.38 18.08
N HIS A 212 14.11 -9.34 17.28
CA HIS A 212 15.43 -8.76 17.09
C HIS A 212 15.97 -8.21 18.44
N PRO A 213 17.25 -8.44 18.81
CA PRO A 213 17.77 -8.06 20.12
C PRO A 213 17.57 -6.58 20.47
N GLN A 214 17.73 -5.68 19.50
CA GLN A 214 17.51 -4.24 19.69
C GLN A 214 16.04 -3.85 19.90
N LEU A 215 15.10 -4.69 19.46
CA LEU A 215 13.67 -4.43 19.54
C LEU A 215 13.03 -5.12 20.75
N LYS A 216 13.64 -6.20 21.27
CA LYS A 216 13.07 -7.06 22.30
C LYS A 216 12.60 -6.31 23.55
N ALA A 217 13.40 -5.35 24.04
CA ALA A 217 13.09 -4.60 25.25
C ALA A 217 11.82 -3.72 25.11
N TYR A 218 11.50 -3.29 23.88
CA TYR A 218 10.34 -2.43 23.64
C TYR A 218 9.00 -3.12 23.88
N LEU A 219 8.91 -4.45 23.76
CA LEU A 219 7.66 -5.16 24.05
C LEU A 219 7.19 -4.92 25.48
N THR A 220 8.10 -5.10 26.45
CA THR A 220 7.79 -4.89 27.87
C THR A 220 7.46 -3.42 28.13
N LYS A 221 8.26 -2.50 27.57
CA LYS A 221 8.03 -1.05 27.69
C LYS A 221 6.66 -0.65 27.19
N PHE A 222 6.27 -1.07 25.99
CA PHE A 222 4.98 -0.72 25.38
C PHE A 222 3.81 -1.37 26.12
N ASN A 223 3.92 -2.62 26.55
CA ASN A 223 2.87 -3.27 27.33
C ASN A 223 2.67 -2.60 28.70
N GLN A 224 3.75 -2.15 29.34
CA GLN A 224 3.68 -1.42 30.60
C GLN A 224 3.12 -0.01 30.38
N GLY A 225 3.65 0.72 29.40
CA GLY A 225 3.23 2.08 29.07
C GLY A 225 1.76 2.14 28.60
N ALA A 226 1.29 1.19 27.80
CA ALA A 226 -0.12 1.11 27.40
C ALA A 226 -1.08 0.97 28.59
N ARG A 227 -0.63 0.35 29.71
CA ARG A 227 -1.41 0.25 30.95
C ARG A 227 -1.27 1.49 31.83
N GLN A 228 -0.04 1.97 32.02
CA GLN A 228 0.27 3.04 32.99
C GLN A 228 0.01 4.44 32.44
N GLN A 229 0.07 4.62 31.12
CA GLN A 229 -0.04 5.91 30.43
C GLN A 229 -1.24 5.92 29.46
N LYS A 230 -2.30 5.16 29.76
CA LYS A 230 -3.48 5.04 28.90
C LYS A 230 -4.05 6.42 28.54
N ASP A 231 -4.34 7.26 29.52
CA ASP A 231 -4.98 8.57 29.30
C ASP A 231 -4.08 9.52 28.50
N PHE A 232 -2.77 9.46 28.72
CA PHE A 232 -1.79 10.21 27.94
C PHE A 232 -1.80 9.78 26.47
N ILE A 233 -1.78 8.48 26.20
CA ILE A 233 -1.87 7.92 24.83
C ILE A 233 -3.15 8.41 24.14
N LEU A 234 -4.31 8.28 24.80
CA LEU A 234 -5.60 8.69 24.20
C LEU A 234 -5.66 10.19 23.96
N THR A 235 -5.15 10.98 24.90
CA THR A 235 -5.08 12.44 24.78
C THR A 235 -4.18 12.85 23.62
N THR A 236 -3.05 12.17 23.41
CA THR A 236 -2.18 12.43 22.26
C THR A 236 -2.90 12.14 20.95
N ILE A 237 -3.51 10.97 20.77
CA ILE A 237 -4.19 10.64 19.50
C ILE A 237 -5.24 11.72 19.16
N LYS A 238 -5.95 12.22 20.17
CA LYS A 238 -7.00 13.22 19.98
C LYS A 238 -6.48 14.63 19.68
N ASN A 239 -5.47 15.09 20.41
CA ASN A 239 -5.17 16.52 20.51
C ASN A 239 -3.75 16.92 20.06
N ASP A 240 -2.85 15.96 19.87
CA ASP A 240 -1.47 16.30 19.54
C ASP A 240 -1.39 16.89 18.12
N PRO A 241 -0.80 18.09 17.94
CA PRO A 241 -0.71 18.72 16.63
C PRO A 241 0.23 17.98 15.67
N ASP A 242 1.03 17.05 16.19
CA ASP A 242 1.96 16.26 15.40
C ASP A 242 1.39 14.87 15.05
N ALA A 243 1.22 14.65 13.75
CA ALA A 243 0.74 13.40 13.20
C ALA A 243 1.65 12.19 13.49
N GLU A 244 2.97 12.36 13.61
CA GLU A 244 3.89 11.27 13.95
C GLU A 244 3.58 10.74 15.36
N ARG A 245 3.40 11.65 16.32
CA ARG A 245 3.01 11.30 17.70
C ARG A 245 1.63 10.67 17.77
N ARG A 246 0.64 11.22 17.07
CA ARG A 246 -0.70 10.61 16.98
C ARG A 246 -0.64 9.20 16.38
N GLY A 247 0.09 9.03 15.28
CA GLY A 247 0.29 7.76 14.60
C GLY A 247 1.01 6.72 15.46
N ALA A 248 2.01 7.12 16.26
CA ALA A 248 2.70 6.26 17.20
C ALA A 248 1.80 5.86 18.39
N ALA A 249 1.01 6.80 18.91
CA ALA A 249 0.05 6.54 19.99
C ALA A 249 -1.01 5.50 19.57
N ILE A 250 -1.46 5.51 18.31
CA ILE A 250 -2.36 4.47 17.77
C ILE A 250 -1.74 3.07 17.87
N PHE A 251 -0.46 2.90 17.56
CA PHE A 251 0.16 1.59 17.71
C PHE A 251 0.23 1.13 19.17
N LEU A 252 0.42 2.05 20.11
CA LEU A 252 0.37 1.75 21.55
C LEU A 252 -1.03 1.32 22.01
N VAL A 253 -2.11 1.80 21.39
CA VAL A 253 -3.46 1.26 21.63
C VAL A 253 -3.53 -0.23 21.26
N GLY A 254 -2.83 -0.66 20.21
CA GLY A 254 -2.70 -2.08 19.84
C GLY A 254 -2.01 -2.98 20.88
N HIS A 255 -1.36 -2.40 21.90
CA HIS A 255 -0.78 -3.09 23.05
C HIS A 255 -1.75 -3.24 24.24
N MET A 256 -2.95 -2.65 24.18
CA MET A 256 -3.97 -2.81 25.22
C MET A 256 -4.59 -4.21 25.20
N SER A 257 -5.15 -4.65 26.32
CA SER A 257 -5.64 -6.03 26.49
C SER A 257 -7.08 -6.25 26.01
N ASP A 258 -7.90 -5.20 25.95
CA ASP A 258 -9.30 -5.30 25.54
C ASP A 258 -9.46 -4.97 24.04
N PRO A 259 -9.77 -5.97 23.19
CA PRO A 259 -9.93 -5.74 21.76
C PRO A 259 -11.17 -4.90 21.41
N TYR A 260 -12.24 -4.92 22.21
CA TYR A 260 -13.41 -4.08 21.96
C TYR A 260 -13.11 -2.62 22.27
N PHE A 261 -12.34 -2.36 23.34
CA PHE A 261 -11.80 -1.04 23.62
C PHE A 261 -10.96 -0.53 22.44
N ILE A 262 -10.01 -1.33 21.94
CA ILE A 262 -9.17 -0.95 20.79
C ILE A 262 -10.01 -0.57 19.56
N LEU A 263 -11.01 -1.40 19.22
CA LEU A 263 -11.84 -1.16 18.05
C LEU A 263 -12.70 0.09 18.19
N SER A 264 -13.32 0.29 19.36
CA SER A 264 -14.18 1.46 19.60
C SER A 264 -13.37 2.76 19.67
N GLU A 265 -12.21 2.74 20.31
CA GLU A 265 -11.34 3.91 20.45
C GLU A 265 -10.71 4.33 19.12
N LEU A 266 -10.34 3.37 18.25
CA LEU A 266 -9.65 3.69 17.00
C LEU A 266 -10.59 4.03 15.83
N MET A 267 -11.87 3.67 15.91
CA MET A 267 -12.82 3.88 14.81
C MET A 267 -12.92 5.36 14.35
N PRO A 268 -12.96 6.38 15.23
CA PRO A 268 -13.02 7.78 14.81
C PRO A 268 -11.83 8.22 13.95
N TYR A 269 -10.66 7.59 14.12
CA TYR A 269 -9.43 7.96 13.42
C TYR A 269 -9.29 7.31 12.03
N VAL A 270 -10.26 6.48 11.61
CA VAL A 270 -10.36 5.98 10.22
C VAL A 270 -10.65 7.12 9.23
N GLU A 271 -11.15 8.25 9.73
CA GLU A 271 -11.44 9.46 8.94
C GLU A 271 -10.51 10.62 9.30
N ASP A 272 -9.35 10.34 9.94
CA ASP A 272 -8.39 11.39 10.29
C ASP A 272 -7.89 12.13 9.02
N ASN A 273 -7.72 13.44 9.14
CA ASN A 273 -7.22 14.28 8.05
C ASN A 273 -5.78 13.95 7.68
N ASP A 274 -5.01 13.40 8.62
CA ASP A 274 -3.65 12.96 8.38
C ASP A 274 -3.61 11.50 7.92
N SER A 275 -2.95 11.27 6.78
CA SER A 275 -2.86 9.94 6.18
C SER A 275 -2.10 8.93 7.03
N LEU A 276 -1.09 9.34 7.81
CA LEU A 276 -0.32 8.43 8.67
C LEU A 276 -1.20 7.93 9.81
N VAL A 277 -1.88 8.85 10.49
CA VAL A 277 -2.80 8.55 11.60
C VAL A 277 -3.90 7.61 11.12
N LYS A 278 -4.56 7.98 10.02
CA LYS A 278 -5.60 7.18 9.37
C LYS A 278 -5.15 5.76 9.05
N ASN A 279 -4.01 5.64 8.36
CA ASN A 279 -3.48 4.35 7.94
C ASN A 279 -3.10 3.47 9.13
N ASN A 280 -2.53 4.05 10.19
CA ASN A 280 -2.20 3.31 11.40
C ASN A 280 -3.46 2.82 12.12
N ALA A 281 -4.52 3.63 12.20
CA ALA A 281 -5.79 3.23 12.82
C ALA A 281 -6.38 2.01 12.11
N ILE A 282 -6.50 2.06 10.78
CA ILE A 282 -7.07 0.98 9.97
C ILE A 282 -6.25 -0.32 10.12
N ARG A 283 -4.91 -0.21 10.16
CA ARG A 283 -4.02 -1.36 10.39
C ARG A 283 -4.27 -2.02 11.73
N VAL A 284 -4.30 -1.25 12.81
CA VAL A 284 -4.52 -1.79 14.16
C VAL A 284 -5.91 -2.40 14.27
N ILE A 285 -6.94 -1.76 13.70
CA ILE A 285 -8.31 -2.31 13.63
C ILE A 285 -8.32 -3.65 12.90
N GLY A 286 -7.77 -3.72 11.68
CA GLY A 286 -7.75 -4.94 10.88
C GLY A 286 -7.03 -6.10 11.56
N SER A 287 -5.86 -5.84 12.18
CA SER A 287 -5.12 -6.86 12.94
C SER A 287 -5.85 -7.28 14.21
N THR A 288 -6.50 -6.35 14.92
CA THR A 288 -7.31 -6.65 16.11
C THR A 288 -8.48 -7.56 15.75
N MET A 289 -9.23 -7.24 14.68
CA MET A 289 -10.29 -8.10 14.16
C MET A 289 -9.79 -9.51 13.81
N ALA A 290 -8.65 -9.59 13.12
CA ALA A 290 -8.06 -10.86 12.73
C ALA A 290 -7.72 -11.74 13.93
N LYS A 291 -7.03 -11.16 14.92
CA LYS A 291 -6.52 -11.87 16.09
C LYS A 291 -7.62 -12.19 17.11
N ALA A 292 -8.49 -11.23 17.41
CA ALA A 292 -9.60 -11.38 18.36
C ALA A 292 -10.83 -12.08 17.78
N ARG A 293 -10.86 -12.29 16.45
CA ARG A 293 -12.00 -12.85 15.70
C ARG A 293 -13.29 -12.03 15.87
N ILE A 294 -13.15 -10.71 15.97
CA ILE A 294 -14.28 -9.77 16.03
C ILE A 294 -14.55 -9.27 14.61
N TYR A 295 -15.71 -9.62 14.07
CA TYR A 295 -16.07 -9.31 12.67
C TYR A 295 -17.25 -8.34 12.55
N ASN A 296 -17.99 -8.13 13.63
CA ASN A 296 -19.16 -7.25 13.66
C ASN A 296 -18.76 -5.83 14.08
N ILE A 297 -18.31 -5.03 13.11
CA ILE A 297 -18.00 -3.60 13.30
C ILE A 297 -18.73 -2.78 12.24
N ASN A 298 -18.84 -1.46 12.44
CA ASN A 298 -19.28 -0.56 11.37
C ASN A 298 -18.24 -0.54 10.25
N ILE A 299 -18.59 -1.09 9.09
CA ILE A 299 -17.68 -1.17 7.93
C ILE A 299 -17.82 -0.04 6.92
N SER A 300 -18.80 0.85 7.10
CA SER A 300 -19.09 1.93 6.14
C SER A 300 -17.90 2.87 5.90
N PRO A 301 -17.14 3.31 6.93
CA PRO A 301 -15.96 4.15 6.71
C PRO A 301 -14.91 3.49 5.81
N PHE A 302 -14.70 2.17 5.94
CA PHE A 302 -13.71 1.44 5.13
C PHE A 302 -14.18 1.24 3.69
N ILE A 303 -15.49 1.11 3.44
CA ILE A 303 -16.04 1.10 2.08
C ILE A 303 -15.80 2.46 1.40
N ASN A 304 -16.05 3.56 2.12
CA ASN A 304 -15.82 4.91 1.59
C ASN A 304 -14.35 5.10 1.17
N LEU A 305 -13.42 4.62 1.99
CA LEU A 305 -11.98 4.71 1.71
C LEU A 305 -11.52 3.92 0.49
N LEU A 306 -12.31 2.95 -0.01
CA LEU A 306 -11.98 2.28 -1.27
C LEU A 306 -11.95 3.26 -2.45
N SER A 307 -12.67 4.38 -2.35
CA SER A 307 -12.66 5.45 -3.37
C SER A 307 -11.57 6.49 -3.14
N SER A 308 -10.77 6.39 -2.06
CA SER A 308 -9.68 7.33 -1.79
C SER A 308 -8.67 7.33 -2.95
N PRO A 309 -8.13 8.48 -3.39
CA PRO A 309 -6.97 8.53 -4.29
C PRO A 309 -5.67 8.18 -3.57
N ILE A 310 -5.70 7.88 -2.26
CA ILE A 310 -4.53 7.47 -1.50
C ILE A 310 -4.45 5.94 -1.47
N THR A 311 -3.39 5.38 -2.05
CA THR A 311 -3.24 3.94 -2.25
C THR A 311 -3.27 3.12 -0.94
N THR A 312 -2.76 3.69 0.15
CA THR A 312 -2.71 3.04 1.46
C THR A 312 -4.08 2.98 2.12
N ASP A 313 -4.92 4.02 1.96
CA ASP A 313 -6.30 4.02 2.45
C ASP A 313 -7.07 2.82 1.87
N ARG A 314 -6.94 2.59 0.57
CA ARG A 314 -7.58 1.46 -0.13
C ARG A 314 -7.06 0.12 0.36
N ASN A 315 -5.74 -0.08 0.37
CA ASN A 315 -5.16 -1.39 0.70
C ASN A 315 -5.42 -1.81 2.16
N LYS A 316 -5.44 -0.87 3.11
CA LYS A 316 -5.72 -1.18 4.52
C LYS A 316 -7.20 -1.38 4.74
N SER A 317 -8.06 -0.62 4.06
CA SER A 317 -9.50 -0.82 4.13
C SER A 317 -9.91 -2.20 3.61
N LEU A 318 -9.29 -2.68 2.52
CA LEU A 318 -9.50 -4.04 2.02
C LEU A 318 -9.21 -5.12 3.07
N LEU A 319 -8.20 -4.93 3.94
CA LEU A 319 -7.91 -5.86 5.03
C LEU A 319 -9.07 -5.93 6.05
N VAL A 320 -9.60 -4.78 6.46
CA VAL A 320 -10.74 -4.71 7.39
C VAL A 320 -11.98 -5.36 6.78
N LEU A 321 -12.30 -5.00 5.53
CA LEU A 321 -13.45 -5.57 4.81
C LEU A 321 -13.31 -7.08 4.60
N TYR A 322 -12.10 -7.58 4.35
CA TYR A 322 -11.83 -9.01 4.28
C TYR A 322 -12.14 -9.75 5.58
N HIS A 323 -11.82 -9.16 6.74
CA HIS A 323 -12.16 -9.74 8.04
C HIS A 323 -13.66 -9.61 8.36
N ALA A 324 -14.30 -8.48 8.04
CA ALA A 324 -15.74 -8.31 8.24
C ALA A 324 -16.56 -9.31 7.41
N ALA A 325 -16.10 -9.64 6.20
CA ALA A 325 -16.74 -10.58 5.28
C ALA A 325 -16.78 -12.05 5.77
N HIS A 326 -16.42 -12.34 7.03
CA HIS A 326 -16.84 -13.59 7.68
C HIS A 326 -18.35 -13.60 8.00
N LEU A 327 -18.98 -12.44 8.15
CA LEU A 327 -20.42 -12.33 8.45
C LEU A 327 -21.25 -12.22 7.16
N PRO A 328 -22.37 -12.95 7.02
CA PRO A 328 -23.25 -12.86 5.85
C PRO A 328 -23.75 -11.44 5.57
N ALA A 329 -24.17 -10.71 6.61
CA ALA A 329 -24.64 -9.33 6.49
C ALA A 329 -23.56 -8.40 5.92
N ALA A 330 -22.31 -8.54 6.38
CA ALA A 330 -21.18 -7.78 5.86
C ALA A 330 -20.87 -8.13 4.40
N LYS A 331 -20.95 -9.42 3.99
CA LYS A 331 -20.78 -9.81 2.58
C LYS A 331 -21.79 -9.12 1.67
N GLN A 332 -23.06 -9.10 2.07
CA GLN A 332 -24.13 -8.45 1.31
C GLN A 332 -23.91 -6.94 1.24
N PHE A 333 -23.55 -6.30 2.36
CA PHE A 333 -23.27 -4.87 2.41
C PHE A 333 -22.08 -4.50 1.52
N ILE A 334 -20.96 -5.22 1.62
CA ILE A 334 -19.78 -5.02 0.76
C ILE A 334 -20.14 -5.21 -0.71
N ARG A 335 -20.88 -6.27 -1.04
CA ARG A 335 -21.31 -6.52 -2.43
C ARG A 335 -22.07 -5.31 -2.98
N ARG A 336 -23.03 -4.77 -2.23
CA ARG A 336 -23.86 -3.66 -2.69
C ARG A 336 -23.09 -2.34 -2.78
N GLU A 337 -22.37 -1.97 -1.72
CA GLU A 337 -21.79 -0.63 -1.59
C GLU A 337 -20.36 -0.52 -2.18
N ALA A 338 -19.64 -1.64 -2.33
CA ALA A 338 -18.25 -1.65 -2.79
C ALA A 338 -18.04 -2.29 -4.18
N SER A 339 -19.12 -2.64 -4.90
CA SER A 339 -19.04 -3.30 -6.22
C SER A 339 -18.08 -2.61 -7.18
N GLU A 340 -18.30 -1.33 -7.43
CA GLU A 340 -17.56 -0.55 -8.42
C GLU A 340 -16.08 -0.35 -8.03
N PRO A 341 -15.74 0.15 -6.82
CA PRO A 341 -14.33 0.30 -6.46
C PRO A 341 -13.58 -1.04 -6.38
N LEU A 342 -14.24 -2.16 -6.05
CA LEU A 342 -13.60 -3.49 -6.12
C LEU A 342 -13.26 -3.91 -7.55
N LEU A 343 -14.14 -3.65 -8.53
CA LEU A 343 -13.84 -3.92 -9.94
C LEU A 343 -12.72 -3.02 -10.47
N GLN A 344 -12.66 -1.76 -10.02
CA GLN A 344 -11.57 -0.86 -10.40
C GLN A 344 -10.23 -1.33 -9.81
N MET A 345 -10.21 -1.74 -8.54
CA MET A 345 -8.97 -2.25 -7.91
C MET A 345 -8.51 -3.60 -8.48
N LEU A 346 -9.43 -4.46 -8.92
CA LEU A 346 -9.10 -5.72 -9.61
C LEU A 346 -8.45 -5.52 -10.99
N GLN A 347 -8.49 -4.30 -11.52
CA GLN A 347 -7.83 -3.95 -12.79
C GLN A 347 -6.47 -3.28 -12.58
N LEU A 348 -6.11 -2.98 -11.33
CA LEU A 348 -4.79 -2.46 -11.00
C LEU A 348 -3.75 -3.56 -11.15
N LYS A 349 -2.53 -3.16 -11.44
CA LYS A 349 -1.36 -4.04 -11.44
C LYS A 349 -0.69 -4.04 -10.08
N GLN A 350 -0.88 -2.98 -9.27
CA GLN A 350 -0.27 -2.87 -7.94
C GLN A 350 -0.80 -3.98 -6.99
N PRO A 351 0.05 -4.94 -6.55
CA PRO A 351 -0.41 -6.16 -5.88
C PRO A 351 -1.17 -5.96 -4.57
N ASN A 352 -0.82 -4.92 -3.80
CA ASN A 352 -1.46 -4.68 -2.49
C ASN A 352 -2.95 -4.29 -2.59
N ASN A 353 -3.40 -3.79 -3.75
CA ASN A 353 -4.79 -3.47 -4.03
C ASN A 353 -5.44 -4.59 -4.85
N HIS A 354 -4.80 -5.02 -5.94
CA HIS A 354 -5.30 -6.07 -6.84
C HIS A 354 -5.56 -7.39 -6.11
N ASP A 355 -4.52 -7.98 -5.50
CA ASP A 355 -4.62 -9.28 -4.85
C ASP A 355 -5.63 -9.27 -3.71
N MET A 356 -5.70 -8.16 -2.98
CA MET A 356 -6.60 -8.00 -1.85
C MET A 356 -8.05 -7.81 -2.30
N ALA A 357 -8.30 -7.06 -3.38
CA ALA A 357 -9.61 -6.95 -3.98
C ALA A 357 -10.09 -8.32 -4.50
N TYR A 358 -9.22 -9.07 -5.18
CA TYR A 358 -9.50 -10.43 -5.63
C TYR A 358 -9.84 -11.38 -4.47
N LYS A 359 -9.02 -11.38 -3.41
CA LYS A 359 -9.28 -12.18 -2.20
C LYS A 359 -10.62 -11.83 -1.54
N LEU A 360 -10.95 -10.55 -1.47
CA LEU A 360 -12.21 -10.08 -0.92
C LEU A 360 -13.39 -10.52 -1.80
N LEU A 361 -13.32 -10.32 -3.11
CA LEU A 361 -14.33 -10.75 -4.08
C LEU A 361 -14.62 -12.26 -3.98
N LYS A 362 -13.58 -13.09 -3.89
CA LYS A 362 -13.74 -14.55 -3.64
C LYS A 362 -14.45 -14.84 -2.33
N ARG A 363 -14.10 -14.11 -1.26
CA ARG A 363 -14.69 -14.32 0.07
C ARG A 363 -16.16 -13.94 0.13
N ILE A 364 -16.55 -12.83 -0.48
CA ILE A 364 -17.95 -12.37 -0.48
C ILE A 364 -18.82 -13.19 -1.44
N SER A 365 -18.26 -13.69 -2.54
CA SER A 365 -19.00 -14.43 -3.56
C SER A 365 -19.05 -15.95 -3.33
N GLY A 366 -18.03 -16.53 -2.71
CA GLY A 366 -17.80 -17.97 -2.72
C GLY A 366 -17.41 -18.53 -4.08
N LYS A 367 -17.17 -17.69 -5.09
CA LYS A 367 -16.83 -18.08 -6.46
C LYS A 367 -15.31 -18.21 -6.65
N GLN A 368 -14.91 -18.90 -7.71
CA GLN A 368 -13.52 -19.17 -8.09
C GLN A 368 -13.21 -18.69 -9.51
N TYR A 369 -13.81 -17.55 -9.93
CA TYR A 369 -13.42 -16.93 -11.19
C TYR A 369 -11.94 -16.55 -11.17
N GLY A 370 -11.30 -16.50 -12.33
CA GLY A 370 -9.93 -16.02 -12.45
C GLY A 370 -9.80 -14.58 -11.97
N GLU A 371 -8.62 -14.18 -11.49
CA GLU A 371 -8.39 -12.81 -11.00
C GLU A 371 -8.56 -11.75 -12.10
N TYR A 372 -8.31 -12.12 -13.36
CA TYR A 372 -8.46 -11.23 -14.52
C TYR A 372 -9.78 -11.43 -15.29
N ASP A 373 -10.70 -12.28 -14.80
CA ASP A 373 -12.01 -12.47 -15.42
C ASP A 373 -12.99 -11.36 -14.97
N ILE A 374 -12.68 -10.13 -15.37
CA ILE A 374 -13.44 -8.93 -14.99
C ILE A 374 -14.91 -9.05 -15.42
N ALA A 375 -15.19 -9.72 -16.54
CA ALA A 375 -16.54 -9.94 -17.03
C ALA A 375 -17.36 -10.82 -16.07
N ALA A 376 -16.81 -11.96 -15.62
CA ALA A 376 -17.49 -12.83 -14.67
C ALA A 376 -17.70 -12.13 -13.31
N TRP A 377 -16.70 -11.40 -12.81
CA TRP A 377 -16.84 -10.62 -11.58
C TRP A 377 -17.92 -9.55 -11.69
N LYS A 378 -17.94 -8.79 -12.80
CA LYS A 378 -18.94 -7.77 -13.07
C LYS A 378 -20.34 -8.37 -13.19
N GLN A 379 -20.49 -9.49 -13.88
CA GLN A 379 -21.77 -10.20 -13.99
C GLN A 379 -22.26 -10.69 -12.62
N TRP A 380 -21.36 -11.26 -11.81
CA TRP A 380 -21.71 -11.70 -10.47
C TRP A 380 -22.11 -10.53 -9.56
N LEU A 381 -21.39 -9.40 -9.58
CA LEU A 381 -21.78 -8.23 -8.77
C LEU A 381 -23.17 -7.69 -9.15
N LYS A 382 -23.56 -7.82 -10.42
CA LYS A 382 -24.88 -7.41 -10.93
C LYS A 382 -26.01 -8.40 -10.66
N SER A 383 -25.74 -9.68 -10.40
CA SER A 383 -26.79 -10.70 -10.29
C SER A 383 -27.44 -10.71 -8.89
N ASN A 384 -28.72 -10.38 -8.78
CA ASN A 384 -29.44 -10.31 -7.48
C ASN A 384 -28.72 -9.44 -6.44
N ALA A 385 -28.53 -8.15 -6.78
CA ALA A 385 -28.38 -7.07 -5.80
C ALA A 385 -29.73 -6.75 -5.15
#